data_AF-A0A961BRV8-F1
#
_entry.id   AF-A0A961BRV8-F1
#
_cell.length_a   1.000
_cell.length_b   1.000
_cell.length_c   1.000
_cell.angle_alpha   90.00
_cell.angle_beta   90.00
_cell.angle_gamma   90.00
#
_symmetry.space_group_name_H-M   'P 1'
#
loop_
_entity.id
_entity.type
_entity.pdbx_description
1 polymer ?
#
loop_
_entity_poly.entity_id
_entity_poly.type
_entity_poly.pdbx_seq_one_letter_code
_entity_poly.pdbx_strand_id
1 'polypeptide(L)'
;WSRRMSSSRRDRLRRALDGPSALVLCAAAVFPFVGFAARNRAQTFSMARLAVYAAVVLVVVLAVQVVLVVAVRRLEPRRTAVAWAAVVTSFFLYSAWLPALPANDNLVRANLAIWAIVTALVTRLVYALAQHRLFRQWCTWTLVLLCAMSLVSIVLVRPGDDPVASVDPGLADVSPDDLVRQPDVYFFLLDGYARNDQIQQLLGYDNSALHEDLAARGFAVTDASIASYPMTFLSMMSIFESGYPYDEPAEFAAVPAGRIDRYIQGDNSTMRRFEALGYTTVYAHGGPFAFTRCSGEHVDVCLEPDSGHGAVGDLELTLEEMTPLGPLDLLQAPRTTPTSVLGALDAADVASPRFVFAHIISPHEPYYFDDSCAARDRPLQQSQVDDAGNRAAYVNEIRCLNDDLMVALDRLLAADPDAVVIVASDHGSHFATPWQSGLGEWTDAQLLERFANQNALRLPEACRGDVQPDTPVVHDFAIVFACLEGRAPDLAPVRAMLWRPTAPETVEEVPLERLGR
;
A
#
# COMPACT_ATOMS: atom_id res chain seq x y z
N TRP A 1 -0.06 -46.42 -19.73
CA TRP A 1 -1.47 -45.98 -19.69
C TRP A 1 -2.20 -45.92 -21.06
N SER A 2 -1.59 -46.36 -22.19
CA SER A 2 -2.13 -46.06 -23.53
C SER A 2 -2.91 -47.18 -24.27
N ARG A 3 -3.10 -48.39 -23.72
CA ARG A 3 -3.68 -49.52 -24.48
C ARG A 3 -5.11 -49.97 -24.13
N ARG A 4 -5.85 -49.29 -23.24
CA ARG A 4 -7.23 -49.66 -22.86
C ARG A 4 -8.28 -48.52 -22.88
N MET A 5 -8.13 -47.51 -23.73
CA MET A 5 -9.20 -46.51 -23.95
C MET A 5 -10.02 -46.83 -25.21
N SER A 6 -11.34 -46.96 -25.05
CA SER A 6 -12.29 -47.10 -26.17
C SER A 6 -12.19 -45.89 -27.12
N SER A 7 -12.45 -46.10 -28.42
CA SER A 7 -12.41 -45.04 -29.46
C SER A 7 -13.26 -43.82 -29.07
N SER A 8 -14.46 -44.06 -28.53
CA SER A 8 -15.36 -43.04 -28.00
C SER A 8 -14.73 -42.14 -26.91
N ARG A 9 -13.89 -42.72 -26.03
CA ARG A 9 -13.22 -41.95 -24.96
C ARG A 9 -12.07 -41.12 -25.51
N ARG A 10 -11.35 -41.60 -26.53
CA ARG A 10 -10.30 -40.85 -27.25
C ARG A 10 -10.87 -39.66 -28.02
N ASP A 11 -12.00 -39.83 -28.70
CA ASP A 11 -12.64 -38.75 -29.45
C ASP A 11 -13.25 -37.67 -28.56
N ARG A 12 -13.71 -38.02 -27.36
CA ARG A 12 -14.12 -37.03 -26.36
C ARG A 12 -12.93 -36.25 -25.82
N LEU A 13 -11.84 -36.94 -25.49
CA LEU A 13 -10.62 -36.29 -25.01
C LEU A 13 -10.10 -35.28 -26.05
N ARG A 14 -10.08 -35.67 -27.33
CA ARG A 14 -9.71 -34.77 -28.44
C ARG A 14 -10.62 -33.56 -28.54
N ARG A 15 -11.93 -33.74 -28.36
CA ARG A 15 -12.91 -32.65 -28.39
C ARG A 15 -12.93 -31.79 -27.12
N ALA A 16 -12.42 -32.28 -25.99
CA ALA A 16 -12.35 -31.52 -24.74
C ALA A 16 -11.46 -30.28 -24.89
N LEU A 17 -10.42 -30.38 -25.71
CA LEU A 17 -9.42 -29.35 -25.96
C LEU A 17 -9.20 -29.12 -27.46
N ASP A 18 -10.25 -29.27 -28.28
CA ASP A 18 -10.15 -28.88 -29.69
C ASP A 18 -10.01 -27.36 -29.83
N GLY A 19 -9.58 -26.87 -31.00
CA GLY A 19 -9.27 -25.45 -31.21
C GLY A 19 -10.32 -24.47 -30.65
N PRO A 20 -11.63 -24.64 -30.93
CA PRO A 20 -12.68 -23.80 -30.36
C PRO A 20 -12.79 -23.88 -28.82
N SER A 21 -12.69 -25.09 -28.24
CA SER A 21 -12.78 -25.27 -26.79
C SER A 21 -11.56 -24.70 -26.07
N ALA A 22 -10.36 -24.93 -26.62
CA ALA A 22 -9.13 -24.38 -26.09
C ALA A 22 -9.14 -22.84 -26.14
N LEU A 23 -9.58 -22.25 -27.25
CA LEU A 23 -9.60 -20.79 -27.42
C LEU A 23 -10.48 -20.09 -26.37
N VAL A 24 -11.71 -20.56 -26.14
CA VAL A 24 -12.61 -19.92 -25.15
C VAL A 24 -12.10 -20.09 -23.72
N LEU A 25 -11.49 -21.23 -23.41
CA LEU A 25 -10.92 -21.51 -22.09
C LEU A 25 -9.65 -20.68 -21.83
N CYS A 26 -8.77 -20.56 -22.83
CA CYS A 26 -7.61 -19.68 -22.74
C CYS A 26 -8.03 -18.22 -22.56
N ALA A 27 -9.01 -17.74 -23.34
CA ALA A 27 -9.50 -16.38 -23.22
C ALA A 27 -10.12 -16.11 -21.84
N ALA A 28 -10.94 -17.03 -21.31
CA ALA A 28 -11.52 -16.89 -19.98
C ALA A 28 -10.50 -16.95 -18.84
N ALA A 29 -9.45 -17.77 -18.97
CA ALA A 29 -8.40 -17.87 -17.98
C ALA A 29 -7.47 -16.64 -17.96
N VAL A 30 -7.21 -16.04 -19.13
CA VAL A 30 -6.26 -14.92 -19.28
C VAL A 30 -6.93 -13.57 -19.07
N PHE A 31 -8.20 -13.42 -19.47
CA PHE A 31 -8.94 -12.15 -19.41
C PHE A 31 -8.85 -11.43 -18.05
N PRO A 32 -9.06 -12.10 -16.90
CA PRO A 32 -9.00 -11.44 -15.59
C PRO A 32 -7.65 -10.77 -15.31
N PHE A 33 -6.55 -11.43 -15.69
CA PHE A 33 -5.19 -10.99 -15.41
C PHE A 33 -4.74 -9.86 -16.34
N VAL A 34 -5.10 -9.93 -17.62
CA VAL A 34 -4.81 -8.83 -18.56
C VAL A 34 -5.70 -7.62 -18.26
N GLY A 35 -6.97 -7.85 -17.88
CA GLY A 35 -7.86 -6.79 -17.42
C GLY A 35 -7.41 -6.15 -16.11
N PHE A 36 -6.81 -6.94 -15.19
CA PHE A 36 -6.14 -6.43 -13.99
C PHE A 36 -4.96 -5.54 -14.36
N ALA A 37 -4.02 -6.04 -15.18
CA ALA A 37 -2.86 -5.27 -15.63
C ALA A 37 -3.26 -3.97 -16.34
N ALA A 38 -4.30 -4.00 -17.17
CA ALA A 38 -4.78 -2.82 -17.89
C ALA A 38 -5.39 -1.75 -16.97
N ARG A 39 -6.09 -2.16 -15.90
CA ARG A 39 -6.69 -1.24 -14.91
C ARG A 39 -5.67 -0.70 -13.92
N ASN A 40 -4.69 -1.52 -13.54
CA ASN A 40 -3.69 -1.20 -12.53
C ASN A 40 -2.32 -0.85 -13.13
N ARG A 41 -2.30 -0.39 -14.39
CA ARG A 41 -1.06 -0.08 -15.13
C ARG A 41 -0.17 1.00 -14.49
N ALA A 42 -0.76 1.84 -13.64
CA ALA A 42 -0.05 2.90 -12.93
C ALA A 42 0.62 2.40 -11.64
N GLN A 43 0.25 1.21 -11.17
CA GLN A 43 0.74 0.63 -9.91
C GLN A 43 1.93 -0.31 -10.18
N THR A 44 2.83 -0.39 -9.21
CA THR A 44 4.08 -1.17 -9.27
C THR A 44 3.87 -2.65 -8.89
N PHE A 45 3.05 -3.36 -9.66
CA PHE A 45 2.87 -4.81 -9.51
C PHE A 45 3.92 -5.63 -10.27
N SER A 46 4.28 -6.79 -9.73
CA SER A 46 5.14 -7.75 -10.43
C SER A 46 4.37 -8.42 -11.58
N MET A 47 4.61 -7.94 -12.80
CA MET A 47 4.03 -8.54 -14.03
C MET A 47 4.45 -10.00 -14.22
N ALA A 48 5.64 -10.37 -13.77
CA ALA A 48 6.12 -11.75 -13.80
C ALA A 48 5.27 -12.66 -12.92
N ARG A 49 4.99 -12.25 -11.66
CA ARG A 49 4.10 -13.00 -10.76
C ARG A 49 2.68 -13.08 -11.29
N LEU A 50 2.14 -11.98 -11.80
CA LEU A 50 0.82 -11.95 -12.43
C LEU A 50 0.72 -12.97 -13.58
N ALA A 51 1.75 -13.06 -14.44
CA ALA A 51 1.81 -14.04 -15.53
C ALA A 51 1.87 -15.48 -15.01
N VAL A 52 2.57 -15.74 -13.90
CA VAL A 52 2.60 -17.05 -13.24
C VAL A 52 1.19 -17.44 -12.77
N TYR A 53 0.45 -16.53 -12.09
CA TYR A 53 -0.92 -16.82 -11.67
C TYR A 53 -1.86 -17.07 -12.86
N ALA A 54 -1.74 -16.28 -13.93
CA ALA A 54 -2.50 -16.50 -15.16
C ALA A 54 -2.23 -17.88 -15.76
N ALA A 55 -0.96 -18.32 -15.77
CA ALA A 55 -0.57 -19.64 -16.25
C ALA A 55 -1.10 -20.77 -15.35
N VAL A 56 -1.05 -20.61 -14.02
CA VAL A 56 -1.61 -21.57 -13.06
C VAL A 56 -3.12 -21.73 -13.27
N VAL A 57 -3.85 -20.61 -13.37
CA VAL A 57 -5.30 -20.63 -13.64
C VAL A 57 -5.58 -21.28 -14.98
N LEU A 58 -4.82 -20.96 -16.03
CA LEU A 58 -4.97 -21.62 -17.33
C LEU A 58 -4.83 -23.14 -17.22
N VAL A 59 -3.80 -23.64 -16.53
CA VAL A 59 -3.59 -25.08 -16.33
C VAL A 59 -4.77 -25.70 -15.58
N VAL A 60 -5.23 -25.07 -14.49
CA VAL A 60 -6.38 -25.55 -13.70
C VAL A 60 -7.65 -25.59 -14.57
N VAL A 61 -7.92 -24.53 -15.33
CA VAL A 61 -9.10 -24.41 -16.20
C VAL A 61 -9.11 -25.52 -17.26
N LEU A 62 -7.98 -25.77 -17.92
CA LEU A 62 -7.86 -26.83 -18.92
C LEU A 62 -7.96 -28.23 -18.29
N ALA A 63 -7.38 -28.44 -17.11
CA ALA A 63 -7.45 -29.71 -16.38
C ALA A 63 -8.89 -30.03 -15.95
N VAL A 64 -9.60 -29.06 -15.36
CA VAL A 64 -11.00 -29.21 -14.94
C VAL A 64 -11.90 -29.52 -16.13
N GLN A 65 -11.70 -28.87 -17.28
CA GLN A 65 -12.42 -29.18 -18.52
C GLN A 65 -12.25 -30.66 -18.91
N VAL A 66 -11.01 -31.16 -18.92
CA VAL A 66 -10.73 -32.57 -19.25
C VAL A 66 -11.43 -33.50 -18.26
N VAL A 67 -11.33 -33.21 -16.96
CA VAL A 67 -11.97 -34.00 -15.90
C VAL A 67 -13.49 -34.02 -16.07
N LEU A 68 -14.14 -32.86 -16.25
CA LEU A 68 -15.59 -32.75 -16.42
C LEU A 68 -16.09 -33.57 -17.62
N VAL A 69 -15.42 -33.46 -18.77
CA VAL A 69 -15.81 -34.15 -20.02
C VAL A 69 -15.58 -35.66 -19.94
N VAL A 70 -14.52 -36.10 -19.25
CA VAL A 70 -14.17 -37.53 -19.11
C VAL A 70 -15.01 -38.22 -18.03
N ALA A 71 -15.23 -37.55 -16.90
CA ALA A 71 -15.99 -38.09 -15.77
C ALA A 71 -17.49 -38.12 -16.07
N VAL A 72 -18.04 -37.05 -16.65
CA VAL A 72 -19.49 -36.92 -16.89
C VAL A 72 -19.81 -37.15 -18.36
N ARG A 73 -20.05 -38.42 -18.72
CA ARG A 73 -20.31 -38.84 -20.10
C ARG A 73 -21.53 -38.18 -20.77
N ARG A 74 -22.42 -37.52 -20.03
CA ARG A 74 -23.58 -36.82 -20.63
C ARG A 74 -23.23 -35.42 -21.14
N LEU A 75 -22.09 -34.86 -20.75
CA LEU A 75 -21.67 -33.53 -21.16
C LEU A 75 -21.12 -33.53 -22.59
N GLU A 76 -21.50 -32.50 -23.35
CA GLU A 76 -20.94 -32.23 -24.68
C GLU A 76 -19.71 -31.31 -24.54
N PRO A 77 -18.54 -31.70 -25.07
CA PRO A 77 -17.28 -31.02 -24.75
C PRO A 77 -17.26 -29.51 -25.02
N ARG A 78 -17.80 -29.06 -26.16
CA ARG A 78 -17.76 -27.64 -26.56
C ARG A 78 -18.73 -26.79 -25.76
N ARG A 79 -19.90 -27.32 -25.42
CA ARG A 79 -20.87 -26.68 -24.50
C ARG A 79 -20.30 -26.56 -23.10
N THR A 80 -19.63 -27.60 -22.62
CA THR A 80 -18.94 -27.58 -21.33
C THR A 80 -17.83 -26.55 -21.31
N ALA A 81 -17.05 -26.41 -22.39
CA ALA A 81 -15.99 -25.40 -22.46
C ALA A 81 -16.54 -23.96 -22.28
N VAL A 82 -17.63 -23.60 -22.97
CA VAL A 82 -18.23 -22.27 -22.85
C VAL A 82 -18.90 -22.07 -21.48
N ALA A 83 -19.58 -23.09 -20.95
CA ALA A 83 -20.17 -23.00 -19.61
C ALA A 83 -19.11 -22.89 -18.52
N TRP A 84 -17.99 -23.61 -18.65
CA TRP A 84 -16.86 -23.53 -17.73
C TRP A 84 -16.13 -22.18 -17.83
N ALA A 85 -15.95 -21.66 -19.04
CA ALA A 85 -15.45 -20.30 -19.24
C ALA A 85 -16.33 -19.24 -18.54
N ALA A 86 -17.66 -19.42 -18.53
CA ALA A 86 -18.56 -18.54 -17.80
C ALA A 86 -18.38 -18.64 -16.27
N VAL A 87 -18.15 -19.85 -15.73
CA VAL A 87 -17.84 -20.02 -14.30
C VAL A 87 -16.52 -19.33 -13.93
N VAL A 88 -15.46 -19.53 -14.71
CA VAL A 88 -14.15 -18.90 -14.48
C VAL A 88 -14.25 -17.38 -14.55
N THR A 89 -14.95 -16.85 -15.55
CA THR A 89 -15.17 -15.41 -15.68
C THR A 89 -15.98 -14.87 -14.50
N SER A 90 -17.04 -15.58 -14.10
CA SER A 90 -17.84 -15.21 -12.92
C SER A 90 -17.03 -15.28 -11.62
N PHE A 91 -16.08 -16.22 -11.50
CA PHE A 91 -15.23 -16.31 -10.32
C PHE A 91 -14.41 -15.03 -10.12
N PHE A 92 -13.78 -14.49 -11.16
CA PHE A 92 -12.95 -13.26 -11.07
C PHE A 92 -13.73 -11.94 -11.18
N LEU A 93 -15.06 -11.99 -11.34
CA LEU A 93 -15.92 -10.81 -11.36
C LEU A 93 -16.66 -10.62 -10.02
N TYR A 94 -16.28 -11.35 -8.97
CA TYR A 94 -16.97 -11.30 -7.69
C TYR A 94 -16.86 -9.91 -7.02
N SER A 95 -15.70 -9.24 -7.11
CA SER A 95 -15.54 -7.89 -6.56
C SER A 95 -16.51 -6.86 -7.17
N ALA A 96 -16.96 -7.06 -8.42
CA ALA A 96 -17.97 -6.19 -9.05
C ALA A 96 -19.38 -6.37 -8.44
N TRP A 97 -19.63 -7.45 -7.70
CA TRP A 97 -20.89 -7.74 -7.00
C TRP A 97 -20.95 -7.13 -5.59
N LEU A 98 -19.78 -6.90 -5.00
CA LEU A 98 -19.61 -6.51 -3.59
C LEU A 98 -20.04 -5.09 -3.17
N PRO A 99 -20.07 -4.02 -4.01
CA PRO A 99 -20.07 -2.65 -3.48
C PRO A 99 -21.44 -2.15 -2.96
N ALA A 100 -22.16 -2.93 -2.14
CA ALA A 100 -23.48 -2.53 -1.63
C ALA A 100 -23.85 -3.00 -0.22
N LEU A 101 -23.01 -3.69 0.56
CA LEU A 101 -23.49 -4.30 1.81
C LEU A 101 -22.51 -4.18 3.00
N PRO A 102 -23.00 -3.81 4.21
CA PRO A 102 -22.19 -3.64 5.41
C PRO A 102 -21.60 -4.97 5.90
N ALA A 103 -20.47 -4.89 6.61
CA ALA A 103 -19.81 -6.04 7.20
C ALA A 103 -20.62 -6.63 8.35
N ASN A 104 -21.47 -7.60 8.01
CA ASN A 104 -22.03 -8.54 8.95
C ASN A 104 -21.76 -9.95 8.40
N ASP A 105 -21.18 -10.83 9.20
CA ASP A 105 -20.86 -12.21 8.81
C ASP A 105 -22.03 -12.97 8.17
N ASN A 106 -23.25 -12.74 8.67
CA ASN A 106 -24.45 -13.34 8.10
C ASN A 106 -24.73 -12.83 6.68
N LEU A 107 -24.44 -11.55 6.43
CA LEU A 107 -24.63 -10.90 5.14
C LEU A 107 -23.53 -11.35 4.14
N VAL A 108 -22.29 -11.50 4.59
CA VAL A 108 -21.20 -12.07 3.79
C VAL A 108 -21.53 -13.50 3.34
N ARG A 109 -21.96 -14.37 4.26
CA ARG A 109 -22.38 -15.74 3.92
C ARG A 109 -23.57 -15.77 2.96
N ALA A 110 -24.56 -14.90 3.18
CA ALA A 110 -25.70 -14.78 2.27
C ALA A 110 -25.26 -14.34 0.87
N ASN A 111 -24.33 -13.39 0.77
CA ASN A 111 -23.79 -12.92 -0.51
C ASN A 111 -23.04 -14.01 -1.26
N LEU A 112 -22.19 -14.78 -0.59
CA LEU A 112 -21.51 -15.92 -1.20
C LEU A 112 -22.52 -16.95 -1.72
N ALA A 113 -23.58 -17.23 -0.97
CA ALA A 113 -24.65 -18.14 -1.38
C ALA A 113 -25.43 -17.60 -2.60
N ILE A 114 -25.81 -16.31 -2.60
CA ILE A 114 -26.50 -15.66 -3.71
C ILE A 114 -25.62 -15.68 -4.97
N TRP A 115 -24.34 -15.33 -4.84
CA TRP A 115 -23.40 -15.35 -5.96
C TRP A 115 -23.24 -16.75 -6.54
N ALA A 116 -23.15 -17.78 -5.68
CA ALA A 116 -23.08 -19.17 -6.11
C ALA A 116 -24.36 -19.58 -6.87
N ILE A 117 -25.54 -19.16 -6.41
CA ILE A 117 -26.82 -19.43 -7.09
C ILE A 117 -26.87 -18.72 -8.45
N VAL A 118 -26.54 -17.43 -8.51
CA VAL A 118 -26.51 -16.65 -9.76
C VAL A 118 -25.54 -17.28 -10.76
N THR A 119 -24.32 -17.61 -10.32
CA THR A 119 -23.32 -18.29 -11.14
C THR A 119 -23.85 -19.62 -11.67
N ALA A 120 -24.52 -20.42 -10.84
CA ALA A 120 -25.10 -21.70 -11.27
C ALA A 120 -26.24 -21.51 -12.30
N LEU A 121 -27.12 -20.53 -12.11
CA LEU A 121 -28.21 -20.20 -13.04
C LEU A 121 -27.67 -19.71 -14.39
N VAL A 122 -26.70 -18.80 -14.37
CA VAL A 122 -26.03 -18.30 -15.58
C VAL A 122 -25.31 -19.45 -16.29
N THR A 123 -24.58 -20.29 -15.57
CA THR A 123 -23.88 -21.45 -16.13
C THR A 123 -24.85 -22.41 -16.82
N ARG A 124 -26.00 -22.69 -16.19
CA ARG A 124 -27.04 -23.53 -16.77
C ARG A 124 -27.62 -22.91 -18.05
N LEU A 125 -27.91 -21.61 -18.03
CA LEU A 125 -28.42 -20.88 -19.19
C LEU A 125 -27.40 -20.89 -20.35
N VAL A 126 -26.13 -20.56 -20.07
CA VAL A 126 -25.03 -20.59 -21.03
C VAL A 126 -24.88 -21.99 -21.61
N TYR A 127 -24.90 -23.04 -20.78
CA TYR A 127 -24.83 -24.42 -21.27
C TYR A 127 -26.01 -24.79 -22.18
N ALA A 128 -27.23 -24.32 -21.87
CA ALA A 128 -28.41 -24.53 -22.70
C ALA A 128 -28.27 -23.84 -24.07
N LEU A 129 -27.93 -22.55 -24.08
CA LEU A 129 -27.76 -21.75 -25.30
C LEU A 129 -26.56 -22.18 -26.15
N ALA A 130 -25.52 -22.74 -25.52
CA ALA A 130 -24.33 -23.26 -26.20
C ALA A 130 -24.61 -24.44 -27.13
N GLN A 131 -25.83 -24.98 -27.20
CA GLN A 131 -26.23 -25.87 -28.29
C GLN A 131 -26.10 -25.20 -29.67
N HIS A 132 -26.33 -23.88 -29.75
CA HIS A 132 -26.23 -23.11 -30.98
C HIS A 132 -24.78 -22.71 -31.27
N ARG A 133 -24.32 -22.97 -32.50
CA ARG A 133 -22.94 -22.67 -32.93
C ARG A 133 -22.62 -21.17 -32.86
N LEU A 134 -23.55 -20.32 -33.31
CA LEU A 134 -23.37 -18.86 -33.31
C LEU A 134 -23.19 -18.32 -31.88
N PHE A 135 -23.96 -18.83 -30.92
CA PHE A 135 -23.83 -18.43 -29.52
C PHE A 135 -22.45 -18.78 -28.95
N ARG A 136 -21.92 -19.99 -29.22
CA ARG A 136 -20.56 -20.35 -28.79
C ARG A 136 -19.49 -19.44 -29.40
N GLN A 137 -19.62 -19.12 -30.68
CA GLN A 137 -18.71 -18.21 -31.37
C GLN A 137 -18.78 -16.80 -30.78
N TRP A 138 -19.99 -16.31 -30.50
CA TRP A 138 -20.20 -15.00 -29.86
C TRP A 138 -19.51 -14.94 -28.49
N CYS A 139 -19.77 -15.89 -27.58
CA CYS A 139 -19.09 -15.92 -26.28
C CYS A 139 -17.56 -15.95 -26.40
N THR A 140 -17.04 -16.74 -27.34
CA THR A 140 -15.58 -16.85 -27.56
C THR A 140 -15.00 -15.53 -28.03
N TRP A 141 -15.59 -14.92 -29.05
CA TRP A 141 -15.07 -13.67 -29.62
C TRP A 141 -15.27 -12.47 -28.70
N THR A 142 -16.31 -12.46 -27.86
CA THR A 142 -16.45 -11.47 -26.79
C THR A 142 -15.27 -11.53 -25.83
N LEU A 143 -14.91 -12.71 -25.30
CA LEU A 143 -13.76 -12.84 -24.39
C LEU A 143 -12.43 -12.48 -25.08
N VAL A 144 -12.24 -12.91 -26.34
CA VAL A 144 -11.05 -12.54 -27.12
C VAL A 144 -10.96 -11.03 -27.34
N LEU A 145 -12.09 -10.37 -27.66
CA LEU A 145 -12.14 -8.93 -27.85
C LEU A 145 -11.82 -8.19 -26.54
N LEU A 146 -12.34 -8.65 -25.41
CA LEU A 146 -12.04 -8.09 -24.09
C LEU A 146 -10.54 -8.21 -23.74
N CYS A 147 -9.92 -9.38 -24.02
CA CYS A 147 -8.46 -9.53 -23.89
C CYS A 147 -7.72 -8.55 -24.82
N ALA A 148 -8.11 -8.45 -26.09
CA ALA A 148 -7.46 -7.59 -27.06
C ALA A 148 -7.56 -6.10 -26.68
N MET A 149 -8.74 -5.64 -26.25
CA MET A 149 -8.94 -4.28 -25.77
C MET A 149 -8.06 -3.99 -24.53
N SER A 150 -7.95 -4.95 -23.62
CA SER A 150 -7.10 -4.83 -22.43
C SER A 150 -5.62 -4.75 -22.80
N LEU A 151 -5.15 -5.58 -23.74
CA LEU A 151 -3.77 -5.53 -24.26
C LEU A 151 -3.47 -4.21 -24.97
N VAL A 152 -4.39 -3.72 -25.80
CA VAL A 152 -4.25 -2.43 -26.49
C VAL A 152 -4.13 -1.29 -25.48
N SER A 153 -4.92 -1.31 -24.41
CA SER A 153 -4.83 -0.33 -23.31
C SER A 153 -3.46 -0.32 -22.62
N ILE A 154 -2.81 -1.48 -22.51
CA ILE A 154 -1.46 -1.62 -21.94
C ILE A 154 -0.39 -1.07 -22.90
N VAL A 155 -0.50 -1.35 -24.21
CA VAL A 155 0.54 -0.99 -25.19
C VAL A 155 0.47 0.48 -25.63
N LEU A 156 -0.73 1.05 -25.73
CA LEU A 156 -0.90 2.42 -26.22
C LEU A 156 -0.52 3.49 -25.20
N VAL A 157 -0.49 3.15 -23.92
CA VAL A 157 -0.08 4.07 -22.84
C VAL A 157 1.35 3.72 -22.47
N ARG A 158 2.31 4.52 -22.95
CA ARG A 158 3.70 4.39 -22.50
C ARG A 158 3.78 4.88 -21.05
N PRO A 159 4.49 4.16 -20.15
CA PRO A 159 4.93 4.75 -18.89
C PRO A 159 5.62 6.07 -19.22
N GLY A 160 5.29 7.12 -18.48
CA GLY A 160 6.06 8.37 -18.56
C GLY A 160 7.45 8.07 -18.01
N ASP A 161 8.41 7.83 -18.90
CA ASP A 161 9.84 7.69 -18.59
C ASP A 161 10.48 9.03 -18.21
N ASP A 162 9.68 10.09 -18.00
CA ASP A 162 10.20 11.38 -17.62
C ASP A 162 10.96 11.22 -16.29
N PRO A 163 12.27 11.49 -16.28
CA PRO A 163 13.04 11.51 -15.04
C PRO A 163 12.34 12.46 -14.08
N VAL A 164 12.36 12.14 -12.78
CA VAL A 164 12.10 13.17 -11.77
C VAL A 164 13.20 14.19 -11.99
N ALA A 165 12.88 15.36 -12.55
CA ALA A 165 13.79 16.48 -12.48
C ALA A 165 13.97 16.73 -10.98
N SER A 166 15.15 16.41 -10.45
CA SER A 166 15.53 16.76 -9.10
C SER A 166 15.27 18.25 -8.94
N VAL A 167 14.38 18.62 -8.02
CA VAL A 167 14.16 20.04 -7.68
C VAL A 167 15.36 20.58 -6.89
N ASP A 168 16.34 19.74 -6.55
CA ASP A 168 17.52 20.13 -5.78
C ASP A 168 18.76 20.38 -6.67
N PRO A 169 19.01 21.62 -7.13
CA PRO A 169 20.27 22.02 -7.74
C PRO A 169 21.47 21.99 -6.78
N GLY A 170 21.27 21.70 -5.48
CA GLY A 170 22.31 21.66 -4.44
C GLY A 170 23.02 20.31 -4.25
N LEU A 171 22.51 19.20 -4.81
CA LEU A 171 23.14 17.87 -4.65
C LEU A 171 24.52 17.74 -5.33
N ALA A 172 24.84 18.60 -6.29
CA ALA A 172 26.12 18.54 -7.02
C ALA A 172 27.34 18.92 -6.17
N ASP A 173 27.14 19.61 -5.04
CA ASP A 173 28.19 20.13 -4.17
C ASP A 173 28.24 19.44 -2.80
N VAL A 174 27.46 18.37 -2.56
CA VAL A 174 27.42 17.65 -1.28
C VAL A 174 28.59 16.66 -1.18
N SER A 175 29.38 16.74 -0.11
CA SER A 175 30.51 15.84 0.16
C SER A 175 30.44 15.24 1.57
N PRO A 176 30.88 13.97 1.77
CA PRO A 176 31.08 13.43 3.12
C PRO A 176 32.02 14.27 3.99
N ASP A 177 32.93 15.04 3.38
CA ASP A 177 33.86 15.94 4.09
C ASP A 177 33.15 17.13 4.76
N ASP A 178 31.90 17.41 4.39
CA ASP A 178 31.09 18.48 4.99
C ASP A 178 30.51 18.08 6.36
N LEU A 179 30.60 16.79 6.72
CA LEU A 179 30.06 16.26 7.96
C LEU A 179 31.00 16.50 9.13
N VAL A 180 30.47 17.10 10.21
CA VAL A 180 31.18 17.14 11.50
C VAL A 180 30.92 15.90 12.35
N ARG A 181 29.97 15.05 11.94
CA ARG A 181 29.62 13.76 12.54
C ARG A 181 28.85 12.90 11.54
N GLN A 182 28.93 11.58 11.70
CA GLN A 182 28.31 10.62 10.79
C GLN A 182 27.72 9.42 11.56
N PRO A 183 26.76 9.64 12.48
CA PRO A 183 26.06 8.55 13.17
C PRO A 183 25.13 7.80 12.22
N ASP A 184 24.67 6.60 12.61
CA ASP A 184 23.55 5.98 11.91
C ASP A 184 22.27 6.82 12.12
N VAL A 185 21.44 6.88 11.08
CA VAL A 185 20.21 7.67 11.06
C VAL A 185 19.03 6.75 10.81
N TYR A 186 18.03 6.80 11.68
CA TYR A 186 16.82 5.98 11.59
C TYR A 186 15.60 6.88 11.48
N PHE A 187 14.78 6.65 10.47
CA PHE A 187 13.51 7.35 10.26
C PHE A 187 12.36 6.34 10.27
N PHE A 188 11.62 6.31 11.38
CA PHE A 188 10.37 5.57 11.50
C PHE A 188 9.21 6.49 11.16
N LEU A 189 8.67 6.35 9.95
CA LEU A 189 7.49 7.08 9.51
C LEU A 189 6.25 6.23 9.74
N LEU A 190 5.36 6.70 10.61
CA LEU A 190 4.09 6.06 10.96
C LEU A 190 2.97 6.64 10.07
N ASP A 191 2.08 5.82 9.54
CA ASP A 191 0.97 6.29 8.67
C ASP A 191 -0.27 6.62 9.52
N GLY A 192 -0.68 7.89 9.49
CA GLY A 192 -1.92 8.33 10.13
C GLY A 192 -1.87 8.39 11.66
N TYR A 193 -0.69 8.47 12.28
CA TYR A 193 -0.55 8.63 13.72
C TYR A 193 -0.85 10.09 14.16
N ALA A 194 -1.99 10.26 14.82
CA ALA A 194 -2.48 11.55 15.31
C ALA A 194 -1.67 12.10 16.50
N ARG A 195 -1.62 13.43 16.63
CA ARG A 195 -1.00 14.09 17.78
C ARG A 195 -1.74 13.78 19.09
N ASN A 196 -1.01 13.75 20.21
CA ASN A 196 -1.54 13.32 21.51
C ASN A 196 -2.81 14.08 21.96
N ASP A 197 -2.85 15.40 21.76
CA ASP A 197 -4.03 16.22 22.07
C ASP A 197 -5.26 15.81 21.25
N GLN A 198 -5.07 15.48 19.96
CA GLN A 198 -6.14 15.01 19.09
C GLN A 198 -6.60 13.61 19.46
N ILE A 199 -5.67 12.71 19.82
CA ILE A 199 -6.02 11.38 20.33
C ILE A 199 -6.89 11.51 21.61
N GLN A 200 -6.49 12.37 22.54
CA GLN A 200 -7.24 12.58 23.77
C GLN A 200 -8.61 13.22 23.52
N GLN A 201 -8.66 14.26 22.68
CA GLN A 201 -9.88 15.00 22.40
C GLN A 201 -10.91 14.19 21.59
N LEU A 202 -10.45 13.43 20.59
CA LEU A 202 -11.33 12.73 19.64
C LEU A 202 -11.63 11.28 20.06
N LEU A 203 -10.74 10.66 20.85
CA LEU A 203 -10.82 9.23 21.18
C LEU A 203 -10.86 8.96 22.68
N GLY A 204 -10.62 9.97 23.53
CA GLY A 204 -10.64 9.82 24.98
C GLY A 204 -9.50 8.95 25.54
N TYR A 205 -8.45 8.73 24.74
CA TYR A 205 -7.26 7.97 25.14
C TYR A 205 -6.13 8.94 25.48
N ASP A 206 -5.51 8.76 26.65
CA ASP A 206 -4.36 9.56 27.07
C ASP A 206 -3.08 8.87 26.60
N ASN A 207 -2.42 9.45 25.60
CA ASN A 207 -1.19 8.94 25.02
C ASN A 207 0.06 9.72 25.51
N SER A 208 -0.04 10.45 26.62
CA SER A 208 1.07 11.22 27.19
C SER A 208 2.26 10.35 27.63
N ALA A 209 2.01 9.11 28.06
CA ALA A 209 3.06 8.18 28.47
C ALA A 209 4.11 7.95 27.37
N LEU A 210 3.70 7.87 26.10
CA LEU A 210 4.63 7.76 24.97
C LEU A 210 5.59 8.96 24.91
N HIS A 211 5.07 10.18 25.09
CA HIS A 211 5.87 11.41 25.02
C HIS A 211 6.87 11.47 26.18
N GLU A 212 6.44 11.09 27.38
CA GLU A 212 7.32 10.99 28.56
C GLU A 212 8.44 9.96 28.33
N ASP A 213 8.09 8.79 27.78
CA ASP A 213 9.04 7.71 27.49
C ASP A 213 10.04 8.08 26.39
N LEU A 214 9.60 8.78 25.33
CA LEU A 214 10.47 9.32 24.29
C LEU A 214 11.41 10.39 24.87
N ALA A 215 10.87 11.34 25.64
CA ALA A 215 11.66 12.39 26.28
C ALA A 215 12.73 11.81 27.22
N ALA A 216 12.39 10.78 27.99
CA ALA A 216 13.33 10.06 28.86
C ALA A 216 14.50 9.40 28.08
N ARG A 217 14.30 9.10 26.79
CA ARG A 217 15.32 8.55 25.87
C ARG A 217 16.09 9.62 25.09
N GLY A 218 15.87 10.90 25.43
CA GLY A 218 16.59 12.04 24.85
C GLY A 218 15.99 12.57 23.54
N PHE A 219 14.75 12.19 23.22
CA PHE A 219 14.02 12.79 22.11
C PHE A 219 13.53 14.19 22.49
N ALA A 220 13.64 15.13 21.55
CA ALA A 220 12.83 16.34 21.53
C ALA A 220 11.47 15.99 20.91
N VAL A 221 10.43 15.95 21.75
CA VAL A 221 9.06 15.64 21.33
C VAL A 221 8.33 16.95 21.02
N THR A 222 7.63 17.01 19.89
CA THR A 222 6.87 18.20 19.50
C THR A 222 5.43 18.09 19.98
N ASP A 223 4.95 19.10 20.69
CA ASP A 223 3.56 19.14 21.19
C ASP A 223 2.57 19.70 20.17
N ALA A 224 3.07 20.42 19.16
CA ALA A 224 2.26 21.16 18.20
C ALA A 224 2.64 20.90 16.73
N SER A 225 3.32 19.79 16.40
CA SER A 225 3.62 19.44 15.01
C SER A 225 2.36 19.33 14.15
N ILE A 226 2.53 19.69 12.88
CA ILE A 226 1.54 19.55 11.81
C ILE A 226 2.20 18.96 10.56
N ALA A 227 1.43 18.19 9.81
CA ALA A 227 1.74 17.78 8.45
C ALA A 227 1.62 18.96 7.48
N SER A 228 2.29 18.87 6.33
CA SER A 228 2.17 19.88 5.27
C SER A 228 1.00 19.61 4.34
N TYR A 229 0.61 18.35 4.19
CA TYR A 229 -0.51 17.92 3.35
C TYR A 229 -1.32 16.83 4.05
N PRO A 230 -2.62 16.70 3.75
CA PRO A 230 -3.49 15.71 4.37
C PRO A 230 -3.35 14.34 3.71
N MET A 231 -2.40 14.09 2.80
CA MET A 231 -2.25 12.81 2.10
C MET A 231 -0.84 12.29 2.26
N THR A 232 -0.69 10.99 2.55
CA THR A 232 0.59 10.30 2.74
C THR A 232 1.63 10.68 1.71
N PHE A 233 1.31 10.50 0.41
CA PHE A 233 2.29 10.76 -0.65
C PHE A 233 2.76 12.21 -0.72
N LEU A 234 1.87 13.20 -0.55
CA LEU A 234 2.25 14.61 -0.56
C LEU A 234 3.02 15.00 0.71
N SER A 235 2.59 14.48 1.86
CA SER A 235 3.26 14.76 3.12
C SER A 235 4.66 14.17 3.12
N MET A 236 4.82 12.91 2.68
CA MET A 236 6.12 12.28 2.49
C MET A 236 7.01 13.06 1.52
N MET A 237 6.47 13.50 0.38
CA MET A 237 7.21 14.35 -0.55
C MET A 237 7.71 15.62 0.11
N SER A 238 6.85 16.29 0.89
CA SER A 238 7.19 17.49 1.62
C SER A 238 8.29 17.25 2.66
N ILE A 239 8.18 16.17 3.45
CA ILE A 239 9.18 15.76 4.44
C ILE A 239 10.54 15.50 3.77
N PHE A 240 10.56 14.68 2.73
CA PHE A 240 11.82 14.31 2.07
C PHE A 240 12.48 15.47 1.32
N GLU A 241 11.72 16.42 0.78
CA GLU A 241 12.28 17.64 0.19
C GLU A 241 12.60 18.72 1.23
N SER A 242 12.16 18.55 2.48
CA SER A 242 12.14 19.61 3.50
C SER A 242 11.50 20.91 3.00
N GLY A 243 10.42 20.78 2.22
CA GLY A 243 9.81 21.88 1.50
C GLY A 243 8.47 21.51 0.88
N TYR A 244 8.03 22.28 -0.12
CA TYR A 244 6.70 22.17 -0.70
C TYR A 244 6.81 21.90 -2.21
N PRO A 245 6.79 20.63 -2.64
CA PRO A 245 7.06 20.28 -4.03
C PRO A 245 5.95 20.71 -4.99
N TYR A 246 4.78 21.08 -4.47
CA TYR A 246 3.65 21.57 -5.27
C TYR A 246 3.06 22.79 -4.57
N ASP A 247 3.58 23.95 -4.94
CA ASP A 247 3.13 25.25 -4.43
C ASP A 247 1.96 25.80 -5.23
N GLU A 248 1.82 25.36 -6.50
CA GLU A 248 0.76 25.80 -7.39
C GLU A 248 -0.16 24.63 -7.81
N PRO A 249 -1.50 24.81 -7.77
CA PRO A 249 -2.52 23.87 -8.25
C PRO A 249 -2.17 23.13 -9.57
N ALA A 250 -1.64 23.87 -10.55
CA ALA A 250 -1.33 23.37 -11.88
C ALA A 250 -0.12 22.42 -11.92
N GLU A 251 0.79 22.50 -10.94
CA GLU A 251 2.01 21.70 -10.91
C GLU A 251 1.72 20.26 -10.50
N PHE A 252 0.81 20.05 -9.54
CA PHE A 252 0.43 18.70 -9.09
C PHE A 252 -0.40 17.94 -10.14
N ALA A 253 -1.34 18.63 -10.81
CA ALA A 253 -2.21 18.03 -11.84
C ALA A 253 -1.43 17.35 -12.97
N ALA A 254 -0.21 17.84 -13.23
CA ALA A 254 0.66 17.38 -14.31
C ALA A 254 1.53 16.18 -13.91
N VAL A 255 1.54 15.76 -12.64
CA VAL A 255 2.41 14.70 -12.14
C VAL A 255 1.83 13.33 -12.47
N PRO A 256 2.54 12.49 -13.24
CA PRO A 256 2.10 11.12 -13.49
C PRO A 256 2.12 10.30 -12.18
N ALA A 257 1.08 9.49 -11.92
CA ALA A 257 1.02 8.65 -10.72
C ALA A 257 2.25 7.74 -10.53
N GLY A 258 2.79 7.16 -11.61
CA GLY A 258 4.02 6.36 -11.55
C GLY A 258 5.28 7.14 -11.16
N ARG A 259 5.25 8.48 -11.20
CA ARG A 259 6.29 9.34 -10.62
C ARG A 259 6.16 9.45 -9.11
N ILE A 260 4.92 9.59 -8.63
CA ILE A 260 4.60 9.65 -7.19
C ILE A 260 5.04 8.36 -6.51
N ASP A 261 4.71 7.21 -7.09
CA ASP A 261 5.13 5.91 -6.57
C ASP A 261 6.66 5.83 -6.46
N ARG A 262 7.42 6.04 -7.54
CA ARG A 262 8.90 5.96 -7.49
C ARG A 262 9.53 6.84 -6.41
N TYR A 263 8.99 8.04 -6.23
CA TYR A 263 9.46 8.97 -5.21
C TYR A 263 9.31 8.40 -3.78
N ILE A 264 8.13 7.88 -3.46
CA ILE A 264 7.83 7.24 -2.17
C ILE A 264 8.65 5.96 -1.97
N GLN A 265 9.00 5.30 -3.07
CA GLN A 265 9.73 4.04 -3.12
C GLN A 265 11.25 4.20 -3.03
N GLY A 266 11.74 5.43 -2.79
CA GLY A 266 13.14 5.74 -2.50
C GLY A 266 13.82 6.68 -3.50
N ASP A 267 13.16 7.10 -4.58
CA ASP A 267 13.70 8.05 -5.56
C ASP A 267 13.48 9.52 -5.13
N ASN A 268 13.90 9.86 -3.91
CA ASN A 268 13.69 11.18 -3.29
C ASN A 268 15.01 11.87 -2.90
N SER A 269 14.96 13.19 -2.66
CA SER A 269 16.15 14.01 -2.39
C SER A 269 16.85 13.64 -1.08
N THR A 270 16.11 13.27 -0.04
CA THR A 270 16.70 12.77 1.22
C THR A 270 17.55 11.52 1.00
N MET A 271 17.02 10.51 0.30
CA MET A 271 17.77 9.29 -0.03
C MET A 271 19.03 9.60 -0.83
N ARG A 272 18.90 10.42 -1.88
CA ARG A 272 20.03 10.90 -2.70
C ARG A 272 21.09 11.62 -1.87
N ARG A 273 20.66 12.47 -0.93
CA ARG A 273 21.57 13.25 -0.11
C ARG A 273 22.33 12.37 0.87
N PHE A 274 21.68 11.40 1.52
CA PHE A 274 22.37 10.43 2.37
C PHE A 274 23.36 9.58 1.58
N GLU A 275 22.98 9.09 0.40
CA GLU A 275 23.89 8.38 -0.51
C GLU A 275 25.12 9.24 -0.88
N ALA A 276 24.90 10.51 -1.27
CA ALA A 276 25.98 11.45 -1.58
C ALA A 276 26.89 11.75 -0.37
N LEU A 277 26.33 11.76 0.84
CA LEU A 277 27.05 11.89 2.11
C LEU A 277 27.76 10.59 2.54
N GLY A 278 27.71 9.53 1.73
CA GLY A 278 28.44 8.27 1.96
C GLY A 278 27.73 7.28 2.89
N TYR A 279 26.43 7.45 3.13
CA TYR A 279 25.63 6.50 3.88
C TYR A 279 25.19 5.33 3.01
N THR A 280 25.12 4.13 3.58
CA THR A 280 24.35 3.03 2.98
C THR A 280 22.86 3.29 3.20
N THR A 281 22.06 3.40 2.14
CA THR A 281 20.62 3.67 2.24
C THR A 281 19.82 2.37 2.36
N VAL A 282 18.97 2.32 3.38
CA VAL A 282 18.15 1.15 3.71
C VAL A 282 16.69 1.56 3.70
N TYR A 283 15.86 0.83 2.97
CA TYR A 283 14.41 1.01 2.95
C TYR A 283 13.73 -0.23 3.53
N ALA A 284 12.97 -0.07 4.61
CA ALA A 284 12.06 -1.10 5.10
C ALA A 284 10.63 -0.87 4.59
N HIS A 285 10.16 -1.81 3.78
CA HIS A 285 8.84 -1.80 3.15
C HIS A 285 7.74 -1.88 4.20
N GLY A 286 6.65 -1.11 4.07
CA GLY A 286 5.55 -1.09 5.04
C GLY A 286 4.54 -2.25 5.06
N GLY A 287 4.81 -3.38 4.41
CA GLY A 287 3.93 -4.56 4.45
C GLY A 287 3.32 -4.90 3.09
N PRO A 288 1.99 -5.07 2.94
CA PRO A 288 1.41 -5.47 1.64
C PRO A 288 1.46 -4.39 0.56
N PHE A 289 1.42 -3.12 0.98
CA PHE A 289 1.07 -1.98 0.14
C PHE A 289 2.11 -1.70 -0.92
N ALA A 290 1.75 -1.90 -2.20
CA ALA A 290 2.65 -1.83 -3.34
C ALA A 290 3.36 -0.47 -3.43
N PHE A 291 2.70 0.63 -3.06
CA PHE A 291 3.29 1.97 -3.09
C PHE A 291 4.43 2.17 -2.06
N THR A 292 4.51 1.32 -1.02
CA THR A 292 5.60 1.34 -0.02
C THR A 292 6.75 0.39 -0.34
N ARG A 293 6.72 -0.27 -1.50
CA ARG A 293 7.82 -1.14 -1.95
C ARG A 293 9.08 -0.34 -2.19
N CYS A 294 10.22 -0.81 -1.71
CA CYS A 294 11.49 -0.32 -2.20
C CYS A 294 11.61 -0.57 -3.72
N SER A 295 11.90 0.47 -4.49
CA SER A 295 12.22 0.33 -5.92
C SER A 295 13.11 1.46 -6.45
N GLY A 296 13.41 2.44 -5.60
CA GLY A 296 14.21 3.60 -5.93
C GLY A 296 15.65 3.21 -6.28
N GLU A 297 16.23 3.95 -7.22
CA GLU A 297 17.64 3.83 -7.62
C GLU A 297 18.60 4.11 -6.46
N HIS A 298 18.16 4.93 -5.50
CA HIS A 298 18.93 5.39 -4.34
C HIS A 298 18.68 4.54 -3.07
N VAL A 299 18.29 3.27 -3.24
CA VAL A 299 18.08 2.31 -2.14
C VAL A 299 19.06 1.16 -2.29
N ASP A 300 20.12 1.13 -1.46
CA ASP A 300 21.13 0.06 -1.49
C ASP A 300 20.58 -1.26 -0.96
N VAL A 301 19.83 -1.20 0.13
CA VAL A 301 19.28 -2.38 0.82
C VAL A 301 17.78 -2.23 1.00
N CYS A 302 17.04 -3.20 0.49
CA CYS A 302 15.63 -3.32 0.77
C CYS A 302 15.36 -4.39 1.82
N LEU A 303 14.73 -3.99 2.92
CA LEU A 303 14.24 -4.89 3.96
C LEU A 303 12.79 -5.25 3.66
N GLU A 304 12.59 -6.50 3.24
CA GLU A 304 11.27 -7.08 3.07
C GLU A 304 10.68 -7.48 4.44
N PRO A 305 9.37 -7.34 4.65
CA PRO A 305 8.74 -7.73 5.91
C PRO A 305 8.84 -9.25 6.11
N ASP A 306 9.01 -9.68 7.37
CA ASP A 306 9.19 -11.10 7.70
C ASP A 306 7.95 -11.90 7.27
N SER A 307 8.13 -12.70 6.23
CA SER A 307 7.05 -13.34 5.49
C SER A 307 6.95 -14.83 5.81
N GLY A 308 6.83 -15.20 7.09
CA GLY A 308 6.66 -16.59 7.53
C GLY A 308 5.62 -17.45 6.76
N HIS A 309 4.81 -16.85 5.88
CA HIS A 309 3.82 -17.48 4.99
C HIS A 309 4.11 -17.33 3.47
N GLY A 310 5.33 -16.95 3.07
CA GLY A 310 5.71 -16.60 1.70
C GLY A 310 5.36 -15.15 1.34
N ALA A 311 5.95 -14.64 0.25
CA ALA A 311 5.85 -13.23 -0.18
C ALA A 311 4.44 -12.83 -0.67
N VAL A 312 3.43 -12.83 0.19
CA VAL A 312 2.10 -12.27 -0.09
C VAL A 312 2.18 -10.75 -0.04
N GLY A 313 1.76 -10.05 -1.10
CA GLY A 313 1.57 -8.60 -1.07
C GLY A 313 0.30 -8.19 -1.80
N ASP A 314 0.15 -6.89 -2.10
CA ASP A 314 -1.06 -6.35 -2.71
C ASP A 314 -1.54 -7.09 -3.96
N LEU A 315 -0.62 -7.57 -4.80
CA LEU A 315 -0.99 -8.33 -6.00
C LEU A 315 -1.84 -9.55 -5.63
N GLU A 316 -1.41 -10.32 -4.65
CA GLU A 316 -2.08 -11.54 -4.23
C GLU A 316 -3.37 -11.23 -3.47
N LEU A 317 -3.36 -10.21 -2.61
CA LEU A 317 -4.55 -9.75 -1.89
C LEU A 317 -5.63 -9.28 -2.86
N THR A 318 -5.30 -8.40 -3.82
CA THR A 318 -6.29 -7.93 -4.80
C THR A 318 -6.78 -9.05 -5.72
N LEU A 319 -5.91 -10.00 -6.10
CA LEU A 319 -6.34 -11.18 -6.86
C LEU A 319 -7.30 -12.06 -6.05
N GLU A 320 -7.13 -12.17 -4.74
CA GLU A 320 -8.06 -12.89 -3.87
C GLU A 320 -9.41 -12.16 -3.77
N GLU A 321 -9.39 -10.83 -3.55
CA GLU A 321 -10.58 -9.96 -3.47
C GLU A 321 -11.44 -9.99 -4.74
N MET A 322 -10.83 -10.18 -5.92
CA MET A 322 -11.55 -10.37 -7.17
C MET A 322 -12.44 -11.63 -7.19
N THR A 323 -12.28 -12.51 -6.21
CA THR A 323 -12.89 -13.84 -6.18
C THR A 323 -13.78 -14.04 -4.94
N PRO A 324 -14.69 -15.05 -4.94
CA PRO A 324 -15.44 -15.44 -3.76
C PRO A 324 -14.57 -15.90 -2.57
N LEU A 325 -13.25 -16.02 -2.75
CA LEU A 325 -12.32 -16.28 -1.66
C LEU A 325 -11.98 -15.02 -0.86
N GLY A 326 -12.06 -13.83 -1.46
CA GLY A 326 -11.75 -12.55 -0.79
C GLY A 326 -12.38 -12.40 0.59
N PRO A 327 -13.70 -12.63 0.76
CA PRO A 327 -14.34 -12.53 2.07
C PRO A 327 -13.93 -13.61 3.08
N LEU A 328 -13.17 -14.63 2.65
CA LEU A 328 -12.63 -15.66 3.53
C LEU A 328 -11.27 -15.26 4.12
N ASP A 329 -10.62 -14.25 3.53
CA ASP A 329 -9.35 -13.67 4.00
C ASP A 329 -8.28 -14.75 4.24
N LEU A 330 -8.00 -15.54 3.20
CA LEU A 330 -7.13 -16.71 3.28
C LEU A 330 -5.65 -16.33 3.19
N LEU A 331 -5.34 -15.18 2.60
CA LEU A 331 -3.99 -14.65 2.49
C LEU A 331 -3.77 -13.57 3.52
N GLN A 332 -2.71 -13.72 4.31
CA GLN A 332 -2.26 -12.67 5.22
C GLN A 332 -0.96 -12.09 4.69
N ALA A 333 -0.90 -10.77 4.62
CA ALA A 333 0.34 -10.08 4.27
C ALA A 333 1.26 -9.95 5.49
N PRO A 334 2.59 -10.02 5.27
CA PRO A 334 3.56 -9.78 6.31
C PRO A 334 3.53 -8.30 6.71
N ARG A 335 3.94 -8.04 7.96
CA ARG A 335 3.82 -6.73 8.60
C ARG A 335 5.19 -6.15 8.88
N THR A 336 5.21 -4.83 8.95
CA THR A 336 6.41 -4.07 9.31
C THR A 336 6.12 -3.34 10.59
N THR A 337 6.84 -3.70 11.64
CA THR A 337 6.82 -3.05 12.95
C THR A 337 8.22 -2.51 13.25
N PRO A 338 8.37 -1.52 14.14
CA PRO A 338 9.68 -1.07 14.60
C PRO A 338 10.64 -2.23 14.95
N THR A 339 10.17 -3.24 15.69
CA THR A 339 11.02 -4.39 16.07
C THR A 339 11.38 -5.28 14.89
N SER A 340 10.44 -5.53 13.95
CA SER A 340 10.72 -6.35 12.77
C SER A 340 11.72 -5.68 11.83
N VAL A 341 11.68 -4.35 11.71
CA VAL A 341 12.67 -3.56 10.95
C VAL A 341 14.07 -3.80 11.50
N LEU A 342 14.25 -3.69 12.81
CA LEU A 342 15.57 -3.93 13.42
C LEU A 342 16.02 -5.37 13.24
N GLY A 343 15.13 -6.35 13.42
CA GLY A 343 15.44 -7.76 13.18
C GLY A 343 15.87 -8.04 11.73
N ALA A 344 15.20 -7.44 10.75
CA ALA A 344 15.57 -7.56 9.34
C ALA A 344 16.89 -6.86 9.02
N LEU A 345 17.13 -5.70 9.64
CA LEU A 345 18.38 -4.95 9.50
C LEU A 345 19.58 -5.75 10.02
N ASP A 346 19.44 -6.42 11.18
CA ASP A 346 20.49 -7.29 11.73
C ASP A 346 20.77 -8.47 10.81
N ALA A 347 19.72 -9.07 10.24
CA ALA A 347 19.85 -10.20 9.34
C ALA A 347 20.53 -9.82 8.01
N ALA A 348 20.34 -8.58 7.57
CA ALA A 348 20.97 -8.04 6.37
C ALA A 348 22.44 -7.62 6.58
N ASP A 349 22.92 -7.51 7.83
CA ASP A 349 24.30 -7.15 8.18
C ASP A 349 24.80 -5.88 7.45
N VAL A 350 23.97 -4.83 7.50
CA VAL A 350 24.26 -3.57 6.79
C VAL A 350 25.36 -2.79 7.52
N ALA A 351 26.34 -2.28 6.76
CA ALA A 351 27.45 -1.50 7.30
C ALA A 351 27.02 -0.08 7.71
N SER A 352 27.60 0.43 8.78
CA SER A 352 27.52 1.85 9.16
C SER A 352 28.56 2.68 8.35
N PRO A 353 28.31 3.97 8.08
CA PRO A 353 27.12 4.73 8.45
C PRO A 353 25.93 4.37 7.56
N ARG A 354 24.75 4.18 8.16
CA ARG A 354 23.52 3.79 7.44
C ARG A 354 22.38 4.76 7.68
N PHE A 355 21.58 5.00 6.64
CA PHE A 355 20.32 5.70 6.75
C PHE A 355 19.20 4.68 6.57
N VAL A 356 18.44 4.40 7.63
CA VAL A 356 17.32 3.45 7.62
C VAL A 356 16.02 4.23 7.58
N PHE A 357 15.34 4.20 6.45
CA PHE A 357 13.96 4.64 6.33
C PHE A 357 13.03 3.44 6.47
N ALA A 358 12.11 3.50 7.44
CA ALA A 358 11.06 2.52 7.63
C ALA A 358 9.71 3.20 7.52
N HIS A 359 8.95 2.82 6.48
CA HIS A 359 7.56 3.23 6.35
C HIS A 359 6.69 2.19 7.08
N ILE A 360 6.11 2.56 8.22
CA ILE A 360 5.28 1.68 9.05
C ILE A 360 3.83 2.13 8.87
N ILE A 361 3.00 1.23 8.35
CA ILE A 361 1.60 1.56 8.05
C ILE A 361 0.77 1.72 9.32
N SER A 362 1.10 1.03 10.42
CA SER A 362 0.38 1.27 11.67
C SER A 362 0.61 2.73 12.14
N PRO A 363 -0.43 3.44 12.63
CA PRO A 363 -1.76 2.94 13.00
C PRO A 363 -2.87 3.03 11.93
N HIS A 364 -2.55 3.33 10.67
CA HIS A 364 -3.52 3.27 9.57
C HIS A 364 -4.12 1.86 9.41
N GLU A 365 -5.36 1.80 8.91
CA GLU A 365 -6.07 0.56 8.68
C GLU A 365 -5.42 -0.33 7.59
N PRO A 366 -5.64 -1.66 7.62
CA PRO A 366 -6.42 -2.40 8.60
C PRO A 366 -5.72 -2.55 9.95
N TYR A 367 -6.48 -2.53 11.05
CA TYR A 367 -5.95 -2.70 12.40
C TYR A 367 -5.55 -4.16 12.67
N TYR A 368 -4.32 -4.33 13.08
CA TYR A 368 -3.59 -5.58 13.05
C TYR A 368 -3.49 -6.23 14.44
N PHE A 369 -3.57 -5.44 15.51
CA PHE A 369 -3.42 -5.92 16.87
C PHE A 369 -4.76 -6.21 17.55
N ASP A 370 -4.81 -7.30 18.32
CA ASP A 370 -5.88 -7.55 19.29
C ASP A 370 -5.60 -6.88 20.64
N ASP A 371 -6.49 -7.07 21.62
CA ASP A 371 -6.40 -6.44 22.94
C ASP A 371 -5.20 -6.93 23.76
N SER A 372 -4.50 -8.00 23.34
CA SER A 372 -3.26 -8.50 23.93
C SER A 372 -2.01 -8.06 23.16
N CYS A 373 -2.17 -7.21 22.14
CA CYS A 373 -1.13 -6.83 21.19
C CYS A 373 -0.57 -8.01 20.39
N ALA A 374 -1.32 -9.11 20.31
CA ALA A 374 -1.04 -10.18 19.38
C ALA A 374 -1.62 -9.84 18.00
N ALA A 375 -1.01 -10.41 16.96
CA ALA A 375 -1.51 -10.28 15.61
C ALA A 375 -2.88 -10.96 15.48
N ARG A 376 -3.87 -10.22 14.97
CA ARG A 376 -5.16 -10.80 14.56
C ARG A 376 -4.97 -11.76 13.40
N ASP A 377 -5.71 -12.87 13.42
CA ASP A 377 -5.88 -13.74 12.25
C ASP A 377 -6.55 -13.02 11.08
N ARG A 378 -7.39 -12.02 11.37
CA ARG A 378 -8.06 -11.16 10.40
C ARG A 378 -7.95 -9.70 10.83
N PRO A 379 -7.15 -8.89 10.11
CA PRO A 379 -7.06 -7.46 10.37
C PRO A 379 -8.44 -6.78 10.21
N LEU A 380 -8.71 -5.77 11.03
CA LEU A 380 -9.98 -5.04 10.98
C LEU A 380 -9.86 -3.83 10.06
N GLN A 381 -10.62 -3.80 8.97
CA GLN A 381 -10.79 -2.59 8.16
C GLN A 381 -11.83 -1.67 8.82
N GLN A 382 -11.64 -0.36 8.76
CA GLN A 382 -12.60 0.69 9.12
C GLN A 382 -13.96 0.43 8.46
N SER A 383 -13.98 0.03 7.19
CA SER A 383 -15.24 -0.29 6.48
C SER A 383 -16.02 -1.46 7.08
N GLN A 384 -15.39 -2.27 7.94
CA GLN A 384 -15.99 -3.45 8.56
C GLN A 384 -16.61 -3.17 9.93
N VAL A 385 -16.36 -2.00 10.52
CA VAL A 385 -16.82 -1.63 11.86
C VAL A 385 -17.62 -0.34 11.79
N ASP A 386 -18.45 -0.09 12.81
CA ASP A 386 -19.05 1.24 12.96
C ASP A 386 -18.00 2.25 13.45
N ASP A 387 -18.35 3.54 13.49
CA ASP A 387 -17.42 4.60 13.90
C ASP A 387 -16.84 4.37 15.31
N ALA A 388 -17.66 3.90 16.25
CA ALA A 388 -17.22 3.59 17.60
C ALA A 388 -16.20 2.43 17.62
N GLY A 389 -16.47 1.35 16.88
CA GLY A 389 -15.55 0.23 16.72
C GLY A 389 -14.25 0.64 16.02
N ASN A 390 -14.32 1.50 15.01
CA ASN A 390 -13.15 2.02 14.29
C ASN A 390 -12.22 2.81 15.22
N ARG A 391 -12.80 3.76 15.98
CA ARG A 391 -12.06 4.56 16.97
C ARG A 391 -11.41 3.68 18.04
N ALA A 392 -12.14 2.69 18.56
CA ALA A 392 -11.59 1.76 19.55
C ALA A 392 -10.45 0.90 18.98
N ALA A 393 -10.59 0.44 17.74
CA ALA A 393 -9.55 -0.36 17.08
C ALA A 393 -8.28 0.46 16.81
N TYR A 394 -8.42 1.72 16.37
CA TYR A 394 -7.29 2.65 16.21
C TYR A 394 -6.56 2.93 17.54
N VAL A 395 -7.30 3.15 18.64
CA VAL A 395 -6.70 3.32 19.98
C VAL A 395 -5.93 2.06 20.40
N ASN A 396 -6.49 0.87 20.16
CA ASN A 396 -5.80 -0.38 20.45
C ASN A 396 -4.53 -0.56 19.61
N GLU A 397 -4.60 -0.22 18.32
CA GLU A 397 -3.46 -0.27 17.39
C GLU A 397 -2.34 0.65 17.87
N ILE A 398 -2.65 1.90 18.22
CA ILE A 398 -1.69 2.86 18.78
C ILE A 398 -1.01 2.31 20.04
N ARG A 399 -1.81 1.80 20.99
CA ARG A 399 -1.26 1.27 22.25
C ARG A 399 -0.22 0.17 21.99
N CYS A 400 -0.54 -0.76 21.10
CA CYS A 400 0.34 -1.87 20.77
C CYS A 400 1.55 -1.44 19.93
N LEU A 401 1.38 -0.47 19.03
CA LEU A 401 2.47 0.12 18.27
C LEU A 401 3.46 0.85 19.18
N ASN A 402 2.98 1.54 20.21
CA ASN A 402 3.83 2.22 21.18
C ASN A 402 4.68 1.24 21.97
N ASP A 403 4.08 0.13 22.44
CA ASP A 403 4.82 -0.93 23.14
C ASP A 403 5.94 -1.51 22.25
N ASP A 404 5.63 -1.82 20.97
CA ASP A 404 6.63 -2.32 20.01
C ASP A 404 7.72 -1.28 19.72
N LEU A 405 7.34 -0.02 19.52
CA LEU A 405 8.27 1.08 19.30
C LEU A 405 9.22 1.25 20.48
N MET A 406 8.74 1.22 21.73
CA MET A 406 9.60 1.35 22.91
C MET A 406 10.61 0.19 22.99
N VAL A 407 10.18 -1.04 22.72
CA VAL A 407 11.08 -2.21 22.65
C VAL A 407 12.14 -2.03 21.57
N ALA A 408 11.76 -1.54 20.39
CA ALA A 408 12.69 -1.29 19.30
C ALA A 408 13.70 -0.19 19.66
N LEU A 409 13.24 0.94 20.21
CA LEU A 409 14.10 2.05 20.60
C LEU A 409 15.05 1.66 21.73
N ASP A 410 14.61 0.92 22.74
CA ASP A 410 15.48 0.44 23.82
C ASP A 410 16.61 -0.44 23.30
N ARG A 411 16.29 -1.32 22.35
CA ARG A 411 17.27 -2.17 21.68
C ARG A 411 18.24 -1.35 20.83
N LEU A 412 17.71 -0.45 20.00
CA LEU A 412 18.50 0.40 19.11
C LEU A 412 19.47 1.26 19.90
N LEU A 413 18.99 1.99 20.91
CA LEU A 413 19.80 2.92 21.70
C LEU A 413 20.79 2.22 22.63
N ALA A 414 20.54 0.96 22.99
CA ALA A 414 21.53 0.13 23.69
C ALA A 414 22.69 -0.29 22.77
N ALA A 415 22.42 -0.49 21.48
CA ALA A 415 23.43 -0.89 20.48
C ALA A 415 24.18 0.32 19.89
N ASP A 416 23.44 1.41 19.61
CA ASP A 416 23.95 2.66 19.05
C ASP A 416 23.41 3.86 19.85
N PRO A 417 24.11 4.26 20.92
CA PRO A 417 23.69 5.39 21.75
C PRO A 417 23.83 6.74 21.05
N ASP A 418 24.58 6.83 19.96
CA ASP A 418 24.81 8.08 19.21
C ASP A 418 23.88 8.21 17.99
N ALA A 419 23.04 7.20 17.74
CA ALA A 419 22.07 7.19 16.66
C ALA A 419 21.17 8.44 16.65
N VAL A 420 21.01 9.01 15.46
CA VAL A 420 19.95 9.97 15.17
C VAL A 420 18.67 9.19 14.87
N VAL A 421 17.59 9.48 15.57
CA VAL A 421 16.32 8.78 15.39
C VAL A 421 15.19 9.77 15.22
N ILE A 422 14.42 9.62 14.15
CA ILE A 422 13.22 10.39 13.85
C ILE A 422 12.04 9.41 13.96
N VAL A 423 11.08 9.73 14.83
CA VAL A 423 9.79 9.05 14.89
C VAL A 423 8.73 10.08 14.54
N ALA A 424 8.22 10.00 13.31
CA ALA A 424 7.25 10.96 12.83
C ALA A 424 6.06 10.28 12.19
N SER A 425 4.97 11.03 12.04
CA SER A 425 3.81 10.63 11.29
C SER A 425 3.64 11.50 10.05
N ASP A 426 3.23 10.88 8.96
CA ASP A 426 2.96 11.61 7.71
C ASP A 426 1.82 12.62 7.90
N HIS A 427 0.76 12.24 8.62
CA HIS A 427 -0.39 13.05 8.95
C HIS A 427 -1.15 12.48 10.15
N GLY A 428 -2.22 13.14 10.58
CA GLY A 428 -3.11 12.66 11.63
C GLY A 428 -4.16 11.65 11.14
N SER A 429 -5.11 11.33 12.02
CA SER A 429 -6.19 10.36 11.76
C SER A 429 -7.24 10.88 10.76
N HIS A 430 -8.20 10.03 10.39
CA HIS A 430 -9.27 10.41 9.44
C HIS A 430 -10.66 9.83 9.78
N PHE A 431 -11.18 10.09 10.97
CA PHE A 431 -12.53 9.65 11.34
C PHE A 431 -13.63 10.56 10.78
N ALA A 432 -13.41 11.88 10.75
CA ALA A 432 -14.43 12.84 10.32
C ALA A 432 -14.05 13.65 9.06
N THR A 433 -13.07 13.19 8.29
CA THR A 433 -12.48 13.94 7.17
C THR A 433 -13.41 13.99 5.95
N PRO A 434 -13.89 15.17 5.52
CA PRO A 434 -14.83 15.27 4.40
C PRO A 434 -14.08 15.41 3.07
N TRP A 435 -13.45 14.32 2.62
CA TRP A 435 -12.59 14.24 1.43
C TRP A 435 -13.20 14.78 0.13
N GLN A 436 -14.52 14.78 0.02
CA GLN A 436 -15.25 15.24 -1.17
C GLN A 436 -15.56 16.73 -1.15
N SER A 437 -15.41 17.37 0.01
CA SER A 437 -15.76 18.76 0.27
C SER A 437 -14.56 19.68 0.19
N GLY A 438 -14.84 20.97 0.01
CA GLY A 438 -13.80 21.97 -0.07
C GLY A 438 -13.27 22.55 1.23
N LEU A 439 -12.13 23.25 1.20
CA LEU A 439 -11.51 23.86 2.40
C LEU A 439 -12.49 24.74 3.19
N GLY A 440 -13.37 25.47 2.49
CA GLY A 440 -14.41 26.29 3.12
C GLY A 440 -15.51 25.49 3.85
N GLU A 441 -15.58 24.19 3.63
CA GLU A 441 -16.54 23.27 4.27
C GLU A 441 -15.89 22.43 5.39
N TRP A 442 -14.56 22.34 5.45
CA TRP A 442 -13.86 21.67 6.54
C TRP A 442 -13.90 22.56 7.78
N THR A 443 -14.28 22.00 8.92
CA THR A 443 -14.19 22.69 10.22
C THR A 443 -12.74 22.70 10.71
N ASP A 444 -12.42 23.61 11.63
CA ASP A 444 -11.09 23.66 12.24
C ASP A 444 -10.74 22.35 12.95
N ALA A 445 -11.72 21.69 13.58
CA ALA A 445 -11.53 20.38 14.20
C ALA A 445 -11.19 19.27 13.17
N GLN A 446 -11.79 19.28 11.98
CA GLN A 446 -11.48 18.31 10.93
C GLN A 446 -10.12 18.57 10.29
N LEU A 447 -9.74 19.84 10.13
CA LEU A 447 -8.39 20.20 9.70
C LEU A 447 -7.37 19.75 10.75
N LEU A 448 -7.60 20.06 12.02
CA LEU A 448 -6.69 19.70 13.09
C LEU A 448 -6.57 18.19 13.26
N GLU A 449 -7.67 17.43 13.20
CA GLU A 449 -7.66 15.96 13.21
C GLU A 449 -6.70 15.39 12.16
N ARG A 450 -6.74 15.94 10.93
CA ARG A 450 -5.98 15.40 9.82
C ARG A 450 -4.55 15.91 9.75
N PHE A 451 -4.30 17.16 10.13
CA PHE A 451 -2.98 17.77 10.02
C PHE A 451 -2.14 17.58 11.28
N ALA A 452 -2.73 17.46 12.47
CA ALA A 452 -1.96 17.29 13.70
C ALA A 452 -1.38 15.86 13.79
N ASN A 453 -0.06 15.78 13.73
CA ASN A 453 0.67 14.52 13.59
C ASN A 453 1.67 14.34 14.75
N GLN A 454 1.99 13.08 15.06
CA GLN A 454 3.09 12.74 15.97
C GLN A 454 4.44 13.11 15.36
N ASN A 455 5.33 13.75 16.13
CA ASN A 455 6.72 13.96 15.73
C ASN A 455 7.66 14.02 16.95
N ALA A 456 8.83 13.38 16.84
CA ALA A 456 9.87 13.36 17.85
C ALA A 456 11.24 13.05 17.22
N LEU A 457 12.26 13.82 17.61
CA LEU A 457 13.61 13.65 17.10
C LEU A 457 14.60 13.45 18.24
N ARG A 458 15.40 12.39 18.16
CA ARG A 458 16.59 12.21 18.98
C ARG A 458 17.79 12.65 18.17
N LEU A 459 18.39 13.75 18.62
CA LEU A 459 19.56 14.37 18.00
C LEU A 459 20.71 14.47 19.02
N PRO A 460 21.96 14.63 18.55
CA PRO A 460 23.06 15.07 19.40
C PRO A 460 22.67 16.31 20.22
N GLU A 461 23.14 16.37 21.47
CA GLU A 461 22.78 17.43 22.42
C GLU A 461 22.96 18.85 21.83
N ALA A 462 24.00 19.05 21.02
CA ALA A 462 24.32 20.32 20.39
C ALA A 462 23.23 20.87 19.45
N CYS A 463 22.39 20.00 18.88
CA CYS A 463 21.32 20.38 17.95
C CYS A 463 19.93 20.12 18.52
N ARG A 464 19.81 19.57 19.74
CA ARG A 464 18.48 19.28 20.32
C ARG A 464 17.64 20.56 20.43
N GLY A 465 18.28 21.70 20.66
CA GLY A 465 17.63 23.02 20.71
C GLY A 465 17.07 23.52 19.38
N ASP A 466 17.40 22.89 18.24
CA ASP A 466 16.84 23.26 16.93
C ASP A 466 15.42 22.70 16.74
N VAL A 467 14.99 21.76 17.59
CA VAL A 467 13.63 21.22 17.63
C VAL A 467 12.83 21.98 18.69
N GLN A 468 11.85 22.75 18.24
CA GLN A 468 10.92 23.51 19.08
C GLN A 468 9.62 22.73 19.29
N PRO A 469 8.81 23.06 20.31
CA PRO A 469 7.53 22.38 20.56
C PRO A 469 6.57 22.41 19.36
N ASP A 470 6.70 23.40 18.48
CA ASP A 470 5.93 23.59 17.27
C ASP A 470 6.71 23.28 15.98
N THR A 471 7.85 22.59 16.04
CA THR A 471 8.54 22.15 14.83
C THR A 471 7.62 21.22 14.00
N PRO A 472 7.25 21.60 12.76
CA PRO A 472 6.49 20.72 11.88
C PRO A 472 7.39 19.64 11.26
N VAL A 473 6.79 18.50 10.91
CA VAL A 473 7.52 17.34 10.33
C VAL A 473 8.30 17.66 9.05
N VAL A 474 7.87 18.67 8.28
CA VAL A 474 8.57 19.13 7.07
C VAL A 474 9.97 19.69 7.35
N HIS A 475 10.28 20.05 8.60
CA HIS A 475 11.59 20.59 8.98
C HIS A 475 12.59 19.50 9.42
N ASP A 476 12.14 18.26 9.63
CA ASP A 476 12.94 17.25 10.31
C ASP A 476 14.27 16.98 9.60
N PHE A 477 14.26 16.76 8.28
CA PHE A 477 15.49 16.50 7.53
C PHE A 477 16.37 17.75 7.38
N ALA A 478 15.81 18.94 7.24
CA ALA A 478 16.58 20.19 7.26
C ALA A 478 17.35 20.36 8.59
N ILE A 479 16.72 20.03 9.73
CA ILE A 479 17.36 20.02 11.05
C ILE A 479 18.43 18.94 11.14
N VAL A 480 18.14 17.72 10.70
CA VAL A 480 19.09 16.60 10.73
C VAL A 480 20.33 16.91 9.91
N PHE A 481 20.19 17.30 8.64
CA PHE A 481 21.35 17.61 7.80
C PHE A 481 22.17 18.78 8.35
N ALA A 482 21.53 19.85 8.82
CA ALA A 482 22.23 20.96 9.44
C ALA A 482 23.00 20.52 10.70
N CYS A 483 22.41 19.63 11.49
CA CYS A 483 23.06 19.05 12.66
C CYS A 483 24.29 18.20 12.29
N LEU A 484 24.17 17.36 11.25
CA LEU A 484 25.28 16.52 10.77
C LEU A 484 26.43 17.35 10.19
N GLU A 485 26.12 18.48 9.57
CA GLU A 485 27.06 19.43 8.96
C GLU A 485 27.57 20.50 9.95
N GLY A 486 27.02 20.55 11.17
CA GLY A 486 27.46 21.48 12.21
C GLY A 486 27.13 22.95 11.93
N ARG A 487 26.04 23.20 11.22
CA ARG A 487 25.54 24.54 10.88
C ARG A 487 24.12 24.77 11.42
N ALA A 488 23.65 26.01 11.35
CA ALA A 488 22.26 26.32 11.64
C ALA A 488 21.33 25.76 10.54
N PRO A 489 20.13 25.26 10.89
CA PRO A 489 19.16 24.80 9.91
C PRO A 489 18.60 25.97 9.10
N ASP A 490 18.44 25.75 7.80
CA ASP A 490 17.69 26.63 6.90
C ASP A 490 16.30 26.02 6.76
N LEU A 491 15.30 26.68 7.35
CA LEU A 491 13.95 26.15 7.49
C LEU A 491 13.01 26.89 6.55
N ALA A 492 12.26 26.13 5.76
CA ALA A 492 11.20 26.69 4.94
C ALA A 492 10.12 27.39 5.79
N PRO A 493 9.36 28.34 5.25
CA PRO A 493 8.19 28.88 5.94
C PRO A 493 7.18 27.77 6.23
N VAL A 494 6.62 27.74 7.44
CA VAL A 494 5.58 26.75 7.79
C VAL A 494 4.33 27.00 6.94
N ARG A 495 3.90 25.98 6.20
CA ARG A 495 2.67 25.98 5.40
C ARG A 495 1.95 24.64 5.52
N ALA A 496 0.64 24.71 5.37
CA ALA A 496 -0.26 23.56 5.31
C ALA A 496 -1.16 23.73 4.09
N MET A 497 -1.32 22.68 3.29
CA MET A 497 -2.07 22.76 2.04
C MET A 497 -3.11 21.65 1.96
N LEU A 498 -4.36 22.02 1.70
CA LEU A 498 -5.44 21.08 1.47
C LEU A 498 -5.43 20.65 0.00
N TRP A 499 -5.27 19.34 -0.20
CA TRP A 499 -5.48 18.68 -1.48
C TRP A 499 -6.82 17.94 -1.48
N ARG A 500 -7.54 17.96 -2.62
CA ARG A 500 -8.85 17.31 -2.76
C ARG A 500 -8.81 16.24 -3.85
N PRO A 501 -9.16 14.97 -3.54
CA PRO A 501 -9.19 13.89 -4.54
C PRO A 501 -10.11 14.15 -5.74
N THR A 502 -11.19 14.91 -5.55
CA THR A 502 -12.20 15.19 -6.59
C THR A 502 -11.82 16.33 -7.54
N ALA A 503 -10.83 17.13 -7.16
CA ALA A 503 -10.25 18.22 -7.95
C ALA A 503 -8.73 18.22 -7.71
N PRO A 504 -8.03 17.15 -8.14
CA PRO A 504 -6.64 16.94 -7.80
C PRO A 504 -5.72 18.05 -8.32
N GLU A 505 -6.15 18.78 -9.36
CA GLU A 505 -5.51 19.96 -9.90
C GLU A 505 -5.63 21.21 -9.01
N THR A 506 -6.18 21.09 -7.80
CA THR A 506 -6.33 22.19 -6.86
C THR A 506 -5.69 21.87 -5.53
N VAL A 507 -4.86 22.79 -5.06
CA VAL A 507 -4.34 22.82 -3.70
C VAL A 507 -4.69 24.18 -3.10
N GLU A 508 -5.15 24.20 -1.86
CA GLU A 508 -5.51 25.43 -1.15
C GLU A 508 -4.69 25.56 0.11
N GLU A 509 -4.07 26.71 0.32
CA GLU A 509 -3.34 26.98 1.56
C GLU A 509 -4.30 27.12 2.74
N VAL A 510 -4.05 26.33 3.79
CA VAL A 510 -4.80 26.34 5.03
C VAL A 510 -4.19 27.42 5.93
N PRO A 511 -4.96 28.44 6.35
CA PRO A 511 -4.48 29.41 7.32
C PRO A 511 -4.06 28.69 8.61
N LEU A 512 -2.84 28.96 9.07
CA LEU A 512 -2.24 28.28 10.22
C LEU A 512 -3.06 28.48 11.51
N GLU A 513 -3.79 29.58 11.63
CA GLU A 513 -4.65 29.86 12.79
C GLU A 513 -5.76 28.81 12.93
N ARG A 514 -6.20 28.21 11.81
CA ARG A 514 -7.19 27.13 11.80
C ARG A 514 -6.62 25.79 12.27
N LEU A 515 -5.30 25.69 12.34
CA LEU A 515 -4.55 24.54 12.85
C LEU A 515 -3.99 24.81 14.27
N GLY A 516 -4.43 25.89 14.92
CA GLY A 516 -3.98 26.26 16.27
C GLY A 516 -2.56 26.81 16.32
N ARG A 517 -2.11 27.45 15.23
CA ARG A 517 -0.75 27.99 15.04
C ARG A 517 -0.78 29.51 14.87
#